data_AF-A0A381YJH8-F1
#
_entry.id   AF-A0A381YJH8-F1
#
_cell.length_a   1.000
_cell.length_b   1.000
_cell.length_c   1.000
_cell.angle_alpha   90.00
_cell.angle_beta   90.00
_cell.angle_gamma   90.00
#
_symmetry.space_group_name_H-M   'P 1'
#
loop_
_entity.id
_entity.type
_entity.pdbx_description
1 polymer ?
#
loop_
_entity_poly.entity_id
_entity_poly.type
_entity_poly.pdbx_seq_one_letter_code
_entity_poly.pdbx_strand_id
1 'polypeptide(L)'
;MRFILTCVSLLFLNNCSSTISNGSSSNLGQYSKPLGVSYRAEFAGVIRVVIENKYQYVIIRQEETARDVYIETDWKERNVFEDEEEKDIVSARTRLIFRARPRHAGQYTIHMFADNEVIIKGMGSWQQGFFSPMLQASLNDISKELRIEYKVLF
;
A
#
# COMPACT_ATOMS: atom_id res chain seq x y z
N MET A 1 -3.37 35.13 62.47
CA MET A 1 -4.71 35.03 61.87
C MET A 1 -4.69 35.75 60.53
N ARG A 2 -5.09 35.03 59.47
CA ARG A 2 -5.14 35.47 58.07
C ARG A 2 -6.34 36.41 57.84
N PHE A 3 -6.18 37.45 57.03
CA PHE A 3 -7.29 38.06 56.30
C PHE A 3 -6.91 38.22 54.82
N ILE A 4 -7.91 37.94 54.00
CA ILE A 4 -7.84 37.38 52.66
C ILE A 4 -7.72 38.50 51.61
N LEU A 5 -6.79 38.30 50.68
CA LEU A 5 -6.59 39.10 49.48
C LEU A 5 -7.63 38.66 48.42
N THR A 6 -8.44 39.59 47.96
CA THR A 6 -9.45 39.41 46.91
C THR A 6 -8.76 39.22 45.56
N CYS A 7 -8.83 38.00 45.01
CA CYS A 7 -8.27 37.65 43.70
C CYS A 7 -9.36 37.72 42.62
N VAL A 8 -9.19 38.67 41.70
CA VAL A 8 -10.00 38.93 40.51
C VAL A 8 -9.88 37.74 39.55
N SER A 9 -11.01 37.09 39.25
CA SER A 9 -11.08 35.96 38.32
C SER A 9 -11.33 36.46 36.90
N LEU A 10 -10.27 36.50 36.09
CA LEU A 10 -10.30 36.74 34.65
C LEU A 10 -10.69 35.44 33.93
N LEU A 11 -11.95 35.35 33.50
CA LEU A 11 -12.44 34.31 32.61
C LEU A 11 -11.98 34.62 31.17
N PHE A 12 -10.79 34.14 30.81
CA PHE A 12 -10.36 34.07 29.41
C PHE A 12 -11.06 32.89 28.72
N LEU A 13 -12.10 33.21 27.94
CA LEU A 13 -12.72 32.29 26.98
C LEU A 13 -11.72 32.03 25.84
N ASN A 14 -10.94 30.95 25.96
CA ASN A 14 -10.19 30.41 24.84
C ASN A 14 -11.16 29.69 23.89
N ASN A 15 -11.50 30.37 22.79
CA ASN A 15 -12.02 29.77 21.57
C ASN A 15 -10.97 28.80 21.01
N CYS A 16 -11.05 27.52 21.36
CA CYS A 16 -10.42 26.47 20.57
C CYS A 16 -11.24 26.30 19.29
N SER A 17 -11.00 27.16 18.31
CA SER A 17 -11.42 26.91 16.94
C SER A 17 -10.61 25.72 16.44
N SER A 18 -11.26 24.56 16.34
CA SER A 18 -10.72 23.38 15.69
C SER A 18 -10.51 23.71 14.22
N THR A 19 -9.34 24.26 13.90
CA THR A 19 -8.87 24.36 12.53
C THR A 19 -8.65 22.92 12.09
N ILE A 20 -9.56 22.42 11.26
CA ILE A 20 -9.34 21.28 10.39
C ILE A 20 -8.15 21.69 9.52
N SER A 21 -6.95 21.37 9.99
CA SER A 21 -5.80 21.30 9.13
C SER A 21 -6.12 20.18 8.16
N ASN A 22 -6.43 20.57 6.92
CA ASN A 22 -6.30 19.68 5.79
C ASN A 22 -4.93 19.02 5.92
N GLY A 23 -4.94 17.76 6.34
CA GLY A 23 -3.77 16.91 6.30
C GLY A 23 -3.36 16.82 4.85
N SER A 24 -2.48 17.73 4.44
CA SER A 24 -1.56 17.51 3.33
C SER A 24 -0.68 16.36 3.78
N SER A 25 -1.23 15.16 3.68
CA SER A 25 -0.49 13.91 3.68
C SER A 25 0.46 14.03 2.51
N SER A 26 1.71 14.37 2.80
CA SER A 26 2.83 14.15 1.89
C SER A 26 2.61 12.80 1.21
N ASN A 27 2.38 12.82 -0.11
CA ASN A 27 2.06 11.68 -0.96
C ASN A 27 3.24 10.68 -1.04
N LEU A 28 3.59 10.05 0.08
CA LEU A 28 4.20 8.71 0.12
C LEU A 28 3.05 7.70 0.08
N GLY A 29 2.13 7.90 -0.87
CA GLY A 29 0.88 7.14 -0.97
C GLY A 29 1.20 5.69 -1.25
N GLN A 30 1.08 4.85 -0.23
CA GLN A 30 1.19 3.41 -0.38
C GLN A 30 0.19 2.95 -1.45
N TYR A 31 0.68 2.32 -2.51
CA TYR A 31 -0.18 1.79 -3.54
C TYR A 31 -1.06 0.69 -2.95
N SER A 32 -2.37 0.80 -3.13
CA SER A 32 -3.30 -0.26 -2.78
C SER A 32 -4.48 -0.34 -3.74
N LYS A 33 -4.88 -1.56 -4.10
CA LYS A 33 -6.08 -1.83 -4.92
C LYS A 33 -6.83 -3.06 -4.41
N PRO A 34 -8.16 -2.98 -4.23
CA PRO A 34 -8.97 -4.16 -3.95
C PRO A 34 -9.03 -5.05 -5.20
N LEU A 35 -8.83 -6.34 -5.07
CA LEU A 35 -8.89 -7.31 -6.19
C LEU A 35 -10.25 -8.02 -6.30
N GLY A 36 -11.14 -7.84 -5.32
CA GLY A 36 -12.47 -8.44 -5.31
C GLY A 36 -12.62 -9.44 -4.18
N VAL A 37 -13.46 -10.46 -4.42
CA VAL A 37 -13.79 -11.51 -3.45
C VAL A 37 -13.53 -12.86 -4.09
N SER A 38 -12.91 -13.79 -3.36
CA SER A 38 -12.71 -15.17 -3.82
C SER A 38 -12.60 -16.12 -2.62
N TYR A 39 -12.69 -17.44 -2.87
CA TYR A 39 -12.41 -18.44 -1.85
C TYR A 39 -10.91 -18.54 -1.54
N ARG A 40 -10.61 -19.08 -0.36
CA ARG A 40 -9.22 -19.14 0.13
C ARG A 40 -8.26 -19.89 -0.80
N ALA A 41 -8.67 -21.06 -1.30
CA ALA A 41 -7.83 -21.90 -2.15
C ALA A 41 -7.56 -21.26 -3.52
N GLU A 42 -8.57 -20.60 -4.08
CA GLU A 42 -8.47 -19.87 -5.35
C GLU A 42 -7.54 -18.67 -5.23
N PHE A 43 -7.60 -17.92 -4.12
CA PHE A 43 -6.72 -16.79 -3.85
C PHE A 43 -5.25 -17.16 -4.04
N ALA A 44 -4.76 -18.15 -3.28
CA ALA A 44 -3.35 -18.54 -3.32
C ALA A 44 -2.95 -19.15 -4.68
N GLY A 45 -3.83 -19.93 -5.31
CA GLY A 45 -3.60 -20.53 -6.62
C GLY A 45 -3.44 -19.49 -7.74
N VAL A 46 -4.35 -18.51 -7.81
CA VAL A 46 -4.31 -17.44 -8.81
C VAL A 46 -3.08 -16.57 -8.63
N ILE A 47 -2.74 -16.18 -7.39
CA ILE A 47 -1.51 -15.40 -7.13
C ILE A 47 -0.30 -16.17 -7.64
N ARG A 48 -0.16 -17.46 -7.31
CA ARG A 48 0.97 -18.28 -7.77
C ARG A 48 1.08 -18.29 -9.30
N VAL A 49 -0.02 -18.55 -10.01
CA VAL A 49 -0.01 -18.62 -11.48
C VAL A 49 0.29 -17.27 -12.12
N VAL A 50 -0.39 -16.21 -11.72
CA VAL A 50 -0.26 -14.89 -12.37
C VAL A 50 1.03 -14.20 -11.96
N ILE A 51 1.32 -14.17 -10.67
CA ILE A 51 2.45 -13.39 -10.13
C ILE A 51 3.78 -14.09 -10.35
N GLU A 52 3.88 -15.41 -10.14
CA GLU A 52 5.14 -16.14 -10.38
C GLU A 52 5.35 -16.44 -11.86
N ASN A 53 4.36 -16.97 -12.58
CA ASN A 53 4.63 -17.43 -13.95
C ASN A 53 4.56 -16.29 -14.96
N LYS A 54 3.56 -15.41 -14.88
CA LYS A 54 3.39 -14.33 -15.87
C LYS A 54 4.23 -13.12 -15.54
N TYR A 55 4.13 -12.61 -14.32
CA TYR A 55 4.85 -11.41 -13.89
C TYR A 55 6.23 -11.72 -13.29
N GLN A 56 6.63 -12.99 -13.16
CA GLN A 56 7.96 -13.41 -12.74
C GLN A 56 8.42 -12.75 -11.44
N TYR A 57 7.53 -12.62 -10.47
CA TYR A 57 7.89 -12.31 -9.08
C TYR A 57 8.09 -13.60 -8.31
N VAL A 58 9.00 -13.60 -7.34
CA VAL A 58 9.22 -14.75 -6.46
C VAL A 58 8.44 -14.56 -5.18
N ILE A 59 7.60 -15.52 -4.76
CA ILE A 59 6.94 -15.47 -3.45
C ILE A 59 7.93 -15.93 -2.39
N ILE A 60 8.22 -15.07 -1.42
CA ILE A 60 9.19 -15.37 -0.34
C ILE A 60 8.51 -15.65 1.01
N ARG A 61 7.27 -15.18 1.17
CA ARG A 61 6.52 -15.35 2.41
C ARG A 61 5.05 -15.59 2.09
N GLN A 62 4.54 -16.67 2.66
CA GLN A 62 3.13 -17.01 2.63
C GLN A 62 2.74 -17.42 4.04
N GLU A 63 1.82 -16.65 4.64
CA GLU A 63 1.29 -16.92 5.97
C GLU A 63 -0.21 -17.08 5.87
N GLU A 64 -0.71 -18.16 6.44
CA GLU A 64 -2.13 -18.45 6.50
C GLU A 64 -2.55 -18.55 7.96
N THR A 65 -3.43 -17.65 8.37
CA THR A 65 -4.10 -17.72 9.67
C THR A 65 -5.60 -17.89 9.47
N ALA A 66 -6.33 -18.17 10.56
CA ALA A 66 -7.78 -18.18 10.52
C ALA A 66 -8.39 -16.82 10.13
N ARG A 67 -7.63 -15.72 10.27
CA ARG A 67 -8.10 -14.33 10.10
C ARG A 67 -7.56 -13.64 8.86
N ASP A 68 -6.53 -14.17 8.22
CA ASP A 68 -5.95 -13.59 7.01
C ASP A 68 -5.09 -14.59 6.25
N VAL A 69 -5.00 -14.38 4.95
CA VAL A 69 -3.94 -14.96 4.12
C VAL A 69 -3.07 -13.81 3.66
N TYR A 70 -1.78 -13.92 3.94
CA TYR A 70 -0.76 -12.95 3.59
C TYR A 70 0.23 -13.59 2.62
N ILE A 71 0.46 -12.93 1.48
CA ILE A 71 1.47 -13.34 0.50
C ILE A 71 2.34 -12.12 0.19
N GLU A 72 3.65 -12.30 0.22
CA GLU A 72 4.64 -11.26 -0.05
C GLU A 72 5.69 -11.80 -1.02
N THR A 73 6.00 -10.98 -2.03
CA THR A 73 7.04 -11.29 -3.01
C THR A 73 8.40 -10.78 -2.54
N ASP A 74 9.45 -11.28 -3.16
CA ASP A 74 10.74 -10.62 -3.11
C ASP A 74 10.67 -9.24 -3.79
N TRP A 75 11.68 -8.43 -3.52
CA TRP A 75 11.97 -7.26 -4.31
C TRP A 75 12.35 -7.67 -5.72
N LYS A 76 11.60 -7.17 -6.69
CA LYS A 76 11.89 -7.37 -8.10
C LYS A 76 12.42 -6.07 -8.69
N GLU A 77 13.63 -6.12 -9.21
CA GLU A 77 14.17 -5.02 -10.02
C GLU A 77 13.37 -4.90 -11.32
N ARG A 78 13.13 -3.65 -11.71
CA ARG A 78 12.38 -3.30 -12.91
C ARG A 78 13.10 -2.18 -13.65
N ASN A 79 12.74 -2.03 -14.92
CA ASN A 79 13.14 -0.85 -15.67
C ASN A 79 12.57 0.40 -15.00
N VAL A 80 13.37 1.46 -15.00
CA VAL A 80 12.94 2.78 -14.59
C VAL A 80 11.95 3.30 -15.64
N PHE A 81 10.88 3.95 -15.21
CA PHE A 81 9.94 4.57 -16.14
C PHE A 81 10.44 5.94 -16.60
N GLU A 82 9.98 6.42 -17.76
CA GLU A 82 10.39 7.72 -18.32
C GLU A 82 10.14 8.87 -17.32
N ASP A 83 9.00 8.86 -16.64
CA ASP A 83 8.63 9.84 -15.60
C ASP A 83 9.46 9.75 -14.30
N GLU A 84 10.19 8.65 -14.11
CA GLU A 84 11.14 8.45 -13.03
C GLU A 84 12.57 8.84 -13.46
N GLU A 85 12.95 8.56 -14.71
CA GLU A 85 14.22 9.00 -15.29
C GLU A 85 14.36 10.53 -15.29
N GLU A 86 13.27 11.24 -15.61
CA GLU A 86 13.18 12.71 -15.50
C GLU A 86 13.48 13.25 -14.09
N LYS A 87 13.43 12.38 -13.06
CA LYS A 87 13.71 12.71 -11.66
C LYS A 87 15.01 12.11 -11.16
N ASP A 88 15.94 11.83 -12.07
CA ASP A 88 17.26 11.28 -11.78
C ASP A 88 17.23 9.91 -11.07
N ILE A 89 16.14 9.14 -11.20
CA ILE A 89 16.11 7.75 -10.73
C ILE A 89 16.92 6.88 -11.70
N VAL A 90 17.85 6.10 -11.17
CA VAL A 90 18.76 5.24 -11.96
C VAL A 90 18.48 3.76 -11.79
N SER A 91 17.76 3.39 -10.74
CA SER A 91 17.34 2.00 -10.51
C SER A 91 16.07 1.99 -9.70
N ALA A 92 15.19 1.02 -9.97
CA ALA A 92 13.93 0.88 -9.26
C ALA A 92 13.62 -0.59 -9.01
N ARG A 93 13.03 -0.88 -7.85
CA ARG A 93 12.56 -2.20 -7.47
C ARG A 93 11.21 -2.11 -6.79
N THR A 94 10.39 -3.12 -7.03
CA THR A 94 9.03 -3.19 -6.50
C THR A 94 8.80 -4.51 -5.82
N ARG A 95 8.03 -4.47 -4.75
CA ARG A 95 7.55 -5.65 -4.03
C ARG A 95 6.03 -5.63 -4.00
N LEU A 96 5.42 -6.77 -4.26
CA LEU A 96 3.97 -6.94 -4.20
C LEU A 96 3.59 -7.66 -2.91
N ILE A 97 2.51 -7.20 -2.30
CA ILE A 97 1.96 -7.77 -1.09
C ILE A 97 0.46 -7.99 -1.31
N PHE A 98 0.00 -9.20 -1.03
CA PHE A 98 -1.40 -9.57 -1.15
C PHE A 98 -1.96 -9.94 0.21
N ARG A 99 -3.15 -9.42 0.52
CA ARG A 99 -3.87 -9.73 1.75
C ARG A 99 -5.29 -10.14 1.42
N ALA A 100 -5.65 -11.34 1.84
CA ALA A 100 -7.03 -11.82 1.80
C ALA A 100 -7.58 -11.82 3.24
N ARG A 101 -8.68 -11.10 3.46
CA ARG A 101 -9.36 -11.04 4.77
C ARG A 101 -10.71 -11.75 4.70
N PRO A 102 -11.07 -12.55 5.70
CA PRO A 102 -12.31 -13.30 5.71
C PRO A 102 -13.50 -12.35 5.69
N ARG A 103 -14.51 -12.77 4.95
CA ARG A 103 -15.86 -12.23 4.87
C ARG A 103 -16.84 -13.29 5.37
N HIS A 104 -18.12 -13.09 5.14
CA HIS A 104 -19.15 -14.09 5.42
C HIS A 104 -19.02 -15.31 4.49
N ALA A 105 -19.49 -16.47 4.96
CA ALA A 105 -19.61 -17.70 4.17
C ALA A 105 -18.31 -18.21 3.52
N GLY A 106 -17.16 -18.06 4.20
CA GLY A 106 -15.88 -18.60 3.73
C GLY A 106 -15.23 -17.85 2.57
N GLN A 107 -15.81 -16.73 2.15
CA GLN A 107 -15.26 -15.82 1.15
C GLN A 107 -14.18 -14.91 1.77
N TYR A 108 -13.27 -14.41 0.94
CA TYR A 108 -12.23 -13.48 1.36
C TYR A 108 -12.24 -12.23 0.47
N THR A 109 -12.18 -11.05 1.08
CA THR A 109 -11.90 -9.80 0.37
C THR A 109 -10.40 -9.69 0.16
N ILE A 110 -9.98 -9.52 -1.09
CA ILE A 110 -8.58 -9.51 -1.48
C ILE A 110 -8.13 -8.09 -1.77
N HIS A 111 -6.94 -7.73 -1.28
CA HIS A 111 -6.26 -6.48 -1.55
C HIS A 111 -4.84 -6.73 -2.02
N MET A 112 -4.43 -5.98 -3.05
CA MET A 112 -3.05 -5.85 -3.48
C MET A 112 -2.47 -4.55 -2.92
N PHE A 113 -1.24 -4.63 -2.44
CA PHE A 113 -0.39 -3.52 -2.06
C PHE A 113 0.91 -3.64 -2.84
N ALA A 114 1.59 -2.51 -3.00
CA ALA A 114 2.95 -2.51 -3.53
C ALA A 114 3.82 -1.59 -2.68
N ASP A 115 5.08 -1.97 -2.55
CA ASP A 115 6.16 -1.11 -2.10
C ASP A 115 7.08 -0.80 -3.29
N ASN A 116 7.66 0.39 -3.27
CA ASN A 116 8.57 0.86 -4.31
C ASN A 116 9.83 1.42 -3.65
N GLU A 117 10.98 0.97 -4.11
CA GLU A 117 12.28 1.52 -3.73
C GLU A 117 13.05 1.91 -4.98
N VAL A 118 13.82 2.99 -4.86
CA VAL A 118 14.58 3.57 -5.96
C VAL A 118 15.99 3.93 -5.50
N ILE A 119 16.90 4.02 -6.46
CA ILE A 119 18.19 4.70 -6.28
C ILE A 119 18.11 5.99 -7.09
N ILE A 120 18.35 7.12 -6.43
CA ILE A 120 18.49 8.42 -7.11
C ILE A 120 19.98 8.66 -7.38
N LYS A 121 20.28 9.22 -8.55
CA LYS A 121 21.62 9.57 -8.98
C LYS A 121 22.34 10.37 -7.91
N GLY A 122 23.54 9.92 -7.53
CA GLY A 122 24.36 10.57 -6.52
C GLY A 122 24.08 10.15 -5.07
N MET A 123 22.97 9.45 -4.76
CA MET A 123 22.72 8.93 -3.41
C MET A 123 23.31 7.54 -3.16
N GLY A 124 23.30 6.66 -4.17
CA GLY A 124 23.97 5.36 -4.13
C GLY A 124 23.36 4.30 -3.19
N SER A 125 22.24 4.60 -2.54
CA SER A 125 21.51 3.67 -1.67
C SER A 125 20.05 3.54 -2.09
N TRP A 126 19.45 2.36 -1.85
CA TRP A 126 18.02 2.17 -1.96
C TRP A 126 17.27 3.03 -0.95
N GLN A 127 16.23 3.71 -1.41
CA GLN A 127 15.33 4.51 -0.58
C GLN A 127 13.89 4.30 -1.03
N GLN A 128 12.94 4.55 -0.12
CA GLN A 128 11.53 4.48 -0.47
C GLN A 128 11.22 5.45 -1.61
N GLY A 129 10.71 4.91 -2.71
CA GLY A 129 10.31 5.68 -3.88
C GLY A 129 8.86 6.13 -3.79
N PHE A 130 8.52 7.21 -4.50
CA PHE A 130 7.13 7.57 -4.75
C PHE A 130 6.54 6.67 -5.84
N PHE A 131 5.21 6.63 -5.96
CA PHE A 131 4.55 5.91 -7.05
C PHE A 131 4.31 6.84 -8.24
N SER A 132 5.16 6.76 -9.26
CA SER A 132 5.01 7.54 -10.49
C SER A 132 3.71 7.19 -11.22
N PRO A 133 3.10 8.11 -11.99
CA PRO A 133 1.96 7.81 -12.84
C PRO A 133 2.14 6.54 -13.69
N MET A 134 3.31 6.33 -14.28
CA MET A 134 3.60 5.14 -15.09
C MET A 134 3.69 3.87 -14.24
N LEU A 135 4.33 3.93 -13.07
CA LEU A 135 4.33 2.80 -12.13
C LEU A 135 2.91 2.45 -11.67
N GLN A 136 2.10 3.46 -11.33
CA GLN A 136 0.71 3.24 -10.94
C GLN A 136 -0.10 2.59 -12.06
N ALA A 137 0.09 3.01 -13.31
CA ALA A 137 -0.56 2.42 -14.47
C ALA A 137 -0.17 0.94 -14.63
N SER A 138 1.13 0.63 -14.57
CA SER A 138 1.63 -0.75 -14.61
C SER A 138 1.04 -1.63 -13.51
N LEU A 139 1.02 -1.15 -12.26
CA LEU A 139 0.41 -1.88 -11.14
C LEU A 139 -1.11 -2.02 -11.32
N ASN A 140 -1.78 -1.01 -11.89
CA ASN A 140 -3.21 -1.10 -12.17
C ASN A 140 -3.52 -2.20 -13.21
N ASP A 141 -2.67 -2.38 -14.21
CA ASP A 141 -2.82 -3.46 -15.19
C ASP A 141 -2.69 -4.84 -14.55
N ILE A 142 -1.70 -5.03 -13.66
CA ILE A 142 -1.56 -6.25 -12.85
C ILE A 142 -2.85 -6.48 -12.03
N SER A 143 -3.33 -5.44 -11.35
CA SER A 143 -4.53 -5.55 -10.51
C SER A 143 -5.79 -5.89 -11.33
N LYS A 144 -5.90 -5.37 -12.55
CA LYS A 144 -7.04 -5.59 -13.45
C LYS A 144 -7.04 -7.02 -13.95
N GLU A 145 -5.87 -7.56 -14.27
CA GLU A 145 -5.75 -8.95 -14.68
C GLU A 145 -6.09 -9.92 -13.55
N LEU A 146 -5.53 -9.71 -12.35
CA LEU A 146 -5.87 -10.53 -11.18
C LEU A 146 -7.38 -10.48 -10.89
N ARG A 147 -8.01 -9.32 -11.03
CA ARG A 147 -9.47 -9.18 -10.91
C ARG A 147 -10.22 -10.05 -11.92
N ILE A 148 -9.74 -10.20 -13.15
CA ILE A 148 -10.40 -11.05 -14.16
C ILE A 148 -10.35 -12.52 -13.72
N GLU A 149 -9.21 -12.97 -13.21
CA GLU A 149 -9.03 -14.34 -12.72
C GLU A 149 -9.90 -14.64 -11.48
N TYR A 150 -10.11 -13.65 -10.59
CA TYR A 150 -10.98 -13.83 -9.42
C TYR A 150 -12.48 -13.74 -9.70
N LYS A 151 -12.89 -13.19 -10.84
CA LYS A 151 -14.30 -12.92 -11.20
C LYS A 151 -15.14 -14.17 -11.52
N VAL A 152 -14.66 -15.37 -11.18
CA VAL A 152 -15.45 -16.61 -11.25
C VAL A 152 -16.57 -16.61 -10.19
N LEU A 153 -16.56 -15.70 -9.21
CA LEU A 153 -17.59 -15.60 -8.17
C LEU A 153 -18.15 -14.17 -8.10
N PHE A 154 -19.25 -13.94 -8.80
CA PHE A 154 -20.10 -12.76 -8.62
C PHE A 154 -21.40 -13.13 -7.91
#